data_AF-A0A7K0DYR8-F1
#
_entry.id   AF-A0A7K0DYR8-F1
#
_cell.length_a   1.000
_cell.length_b   1.000
_cell.length_c   1.000
_cell.angle_alpha   90.00
_cell.angle_beta   90.00
_cell.angle_gamma   90.00
#
_symmetry.space_group_name_H-M   'P 1'
#
loop_
_entity.id
_entity.type
_entity.pdbx_description
1 polymer ?
#
loop_
_entity_poly.entity_id
_entity_poly.type
_entity_poly.pdbx_seq_one_letter_code
_entity_poly.pdbx_strand_id
1 'polypeptide(L)'
;MSEISDVTAVLAGLSDDDLLAVVLGATTGRPRLDRLHLVAADLAAQGGHATPGVAVSSATELPEIVVEPIVEEPFGQVGGAAGIPGVAVSGGLGAYGPGGVPTWESVRDKVEQRFGTAQGMGELSSQAPTGRTVEEQWDAREKAARERLDRIRKSMHDE
;
A
#
# COMPACT_ATOMS: atom_id res chain seq x y z
N MET A 1 9.83 -27.61 -35.37
CA MET A 1 9.87 -26.29 -34.69
C MET A 1 8.71 -25.39 -35.09
N SER A 2 8.20 -25.47 -36.33
CA SER A 2 7.06 -24.64 -36.78
C SER A 2 5.77 -24.83 -35.98
N GLU A 3 5.38 -26.07 -35.67
CA GLU A 3 4.10 -26.33 -34.97
C GLU A 3 4.02 -25.68 -33.58
N ILE A 4 5.12 -25.65 -32.83
CA ILE A 4 5.16 -24.98 -31.51
C ILE A 4 5.06 -23.46 -31.68
N SER A 5 5.71 -22.91 -32.71
CA SER A 5 5.62 -21.50 -33.04
C SER A 5 4.20 -21.10 -33.45
N ASP A 6 3.51 -21.94 -34.22
CA ASP A 6 2.13 -21.73 -34.63
C ASP A 6 1.20 -21.73 -33.41
N VAL A 7 1.39 -22.67 -32.48
CA VAL A 7 0.65 -22.71 -31.20
C VAL A 7 0.90 -21.45 -30.37
N THR A 8 2.14 -20.95 -30.29
CA THR A 8 2.42 -19.71 -29.55
C THR A 8 1.75 -18.49 -30.18
N ALA A 9 1.68 -18.43 -31.51
CA ALA A 9 0.99 -17.34 -32.21
C ALA A 9 -0.52 -17.35 -31.95
N VAL A 10 -1.12 -18.54 -31.88
CA VAL A 10 -2.55 -18.70 -31.53
C VAL A 10 -2.80 -18.29 -30.08
N LEU A 11 -1.96 -18.74 -29.13
CA LEU A 11 -2.11 -18.38 -27.71
C LEU A 11 -1.94 -16.87 -27.46
N ALA A 12 -1.07 -16.21 -28.22
CA ALA A 12 -0.86 -14.76 -28.12
C ALA A 12 -2.08 -13.92 -28.56
N GLY A 13 -3.03 -14.52 -29.30
CA GLY A 13 -4.26 -13.87 -29.73
C GLY A 13 -5.45 -14.06 -28.77
N LEU A 14 -5.30 -14.86 -27.71
CA LEU A 14 -6.36 -15.11 -26.73
C LEU A 14 -6.47 -13.97 -25.72
N SER A 15 -7.66 -13.82 -25.12
CA SER A 15 -7.84 -12.98 -23.94
C SER A 15 -7.10 -13.59 -22.73
N ASP A 16 -6.79 -12.78 -21.72
CA ASP A 16 -6.11 -13.26 -20.52
C ASP A 16 -6.93 -14.35 -19.79
N ASP A 17 -8.26 -14.20 -19.73
CA ASP A 17 -9.16 -15.19 -19.16
C ASP A 17 -9.13 -16.51 -19.95
N ASP A 18 -9.18 -16.43 -21.28
CA ASP A 18 -9.11 -17.61 -22.15
C ASP A 18 -7.74 -18.29 -22.06
N LEU A 19 -6.66 -17.52 -21.99
CA LEU A 19 -5.30 -18.04 -21.83
C LEU A 19 -5.15 -18.76 -20.49
N LEU A 20 -5.68 -18.19 -19.40
CA LEU A 20 -5.69 -18.83 -18.08
C LEU A 20 -6.49 -20.13 -18.09
N ALA A 21 -7.65 -20.17 -18.75
CA ALA A 21 -8.44 -21.40 -18.91
C ALA A 21 -7.66 -22.49 -19.66
N VAL A 22 -6.94 -22.12 -20.73
CA VAL A 22 -6.07 -23.04 -21.48
C VAL A 22 -4.91 -23.55 -20.62
N VAL A 23 -4.25 -22.68 -19.86
CA VAL A 23 -3.14 -23.05 -18.95
C VAL A 23 -3.63 -23.99 -17.85
N LEU A 24 -4.80 -23.75 -17.26
CA LEU A 24 -5.41 -24.64 -16.27
C LEU A 24 -5.70 -26.03 -16.84
N GLY A 25 -6.29 -26.09 -18.03
CA GLY A 25 -6.53 -27.35 -18.75
C GLY A 25 -5.23 -28.09 -19.07
N ALA A 26 -4.21 -27.38 -19.56
CA ALA A 26 -2.93 -27.97 -19.97
C ALA A 26 -2.08 -28.46 -18.78
N THR A 27 -2.26 -27.89 -17.59
CA THR A 27 -1.50 -28.22 -16.37
C THR A 27 -2.21 -29.23 -15.47
N THR A 28 -3.51 -29.48 -15.67
CA THR A 28 -4.30 -30.43 -14.89
C THR A 28 -3.68 -31.84 -14.91
N GLY A 29 -3.48 -32.43 -13.73
CA GLY A 29 -2.93 -33.78 -13.57
C GLY A 29 -1.42 -33.92 -13.86
N ARG A 30 -0.69 -32.81 -14.06
CA ARG A 30 0.77 -32.82 -14.31
C ARG A 30 1.53 -32.38 -13.06
N PRO A 31 2.10 -33.29 -12.25
CA PRO A 31 2.66 -32.96 -10.94
C PRO A 31 3.87 -32.01 -11.01
N ARG A 32 4.63 -32.02 -12.12
CA ARG A 32 5.74 -31.08 -12.32
C ARG A 32 5.29 -29.65 -12.59
N LEU A 33 4.02 -29.45 -12.98
CA LEU A 33 3.44 -28.14 -13.34
C LEU A 33 2.42 -27.66 -12.29
N ASP A 34 2.32 -28.34 -11.15
CA ASP A 34 1.34 -28.04 -10.10
C ASP A 34 1.40 -26.59 -9.61
N ARG A 35 2.62 -26.03 -9.48
CA ARG A 35 2.79 -24.61 -9.15
C ARG A 35 2.20 -23.67 -10.20
N LEU A 36 2.36 -23.96 -11.48
CA LEU A 36 1.78 -23.14 -12.55
C LEU A 36 0.26 -23.26 -12.57
N HIS A 37 -0.28 -24.46 -12.29
CA HIS A 37 -1.71 -24.68 -12.14
C HIS A 37 -2.31 -23.83 -11.01
N LEU A 38 -1.67 -23.84 -9.83
CA LEU A 38 -2.12 -23.05 -8.68
C LEU A 38 -2.09 -21.54 -8.94
N VAL A 39 -1.01 -21.05 -9.56
CA VAL A 39 -0.89 -19.62 -9.92
C VAL A 39 -1.95 -19.22 -10.95
N ALA A 40 -2.17 -20.04 -11.97
CA ALA A 40 -3.21 -19.76 -12.96
C ALA A 40 -4.62 -19.77 -12.35
N ALA A 41 -4.87 -20.67 -11.38
CA ALA A 41 -6.16 -20.74 -10.67
C ALA A 41 -6.39 -19.50 -9.79
N ASP A 42 -5.34 -19.04 -9.11
CA ASP A 42 -5.37 -17.84 -8.28
C ASP A 42 -5.62 -16.58 -9.13
N LEU A 43 -4.93 -16.43 -10.26
CA LEU A 43 -5.13 -15.31 -11.20
C LEU A 43 -6.54 -15.33 -11.80
N ALA A 44 -7.06 -16.49 -12.19
CA ALA A 44 -8.42 -16.60 -12.71
C ALA A 44 -9.48 -16.23 -11.66
N ALA A 45 -9.23 -16.53 -10.38
CA ALA A 45 -10.10 -16.10 -9.28
C ALA A 45 -10.03 -14.59 -8.99
N GLN A 46 -8.94 -13.92 -9.40
CA GLN A 46 -8.73 -12.48 -9.23
C GLN A 46 -9.28 -11.62 -10.37
N GLY A 47 -9.77 -12.25 -11.46
CA GLY A 47 -10.18 -11.63 -12.74
C GLY A 47 -11.31 -10.58 -12.71
N GLY A 48 -11.67 -10.04 -11.54
CA GLY A 48 -12.61 -8.92 -11.40
C GLY A 48 -11.99 -7.57 -11.01
N HIS A 49 -10.70 -7.50 -10.66
CA HIS A 49 -10.15 -6.33 -9.94
C HIS A 49 -8.94 -5.61 -10.56
N ALA A 50 -8.38 -6.09 -11.67
CA ALA A 50 -7.20 -5.45 -12.26
C ALA A 50 -7.57 -4.50 -13.41
N THR A 51 -8.00 -3.27 -13.08
CA THR A 51 -7.61 -2.17 -13.96
C THR A 51 -6.12 -1.91 -13.69
N PRO A 52 -5.24 -1.81 -14.72
CA PRO A 52 -3.88 -1.31 -14.53
C PRO A 52 -3.96 0.21 -14.33
N GLY A 53 -4.65 0.64 -13.28
CA GLY A 53 -4.74 2.01 -12.83
C GLY A 53 -3.61 2.25 -11.84
N VAL A 54 -2.49 2.78 -12.35
CA VAL A 54 -1.36 3.28 -11.56
C VAL A 54 -0.72 2.19 -10.68
N ALA A 55 0.33 1.56 -11.22
CA ALA A 55 1.38 1.02 -10.39
C ALA A 55 1.86 2.16 -9.48
N VAL A 56 1.50 2.10 -8.20
CA VAL A 56 2.04 3.01 -7.19
C VAL A 56 3.51 2.68 -7.08
N SER A 57 4.32 3.39 -7.87
CA SER A 57 5.76 3.23 -7.91
C SER A 57 6.30 3.56 -6.52
N SER A 58 6.68 2.51 -5.78
CA SER A 58 7.35 2.64 -4.49
C SER A 58 8.81 2.98 -4.74
N ALA A 59 9.06 4.16 -5.32
CA ALA A 59 10.39 4.68 -5.56
C ALA A 59 10.43 6.12 -5.03
N THR A 60 10.72 6.25 -3.73
CA THR A 60 11.33 7.48 -3.23
C THR A 60 12.74 7.54 -3.81
N GLU A 61 12.90 8.29 -4.88
CA GLU A 61 14.20 8.64 -5.42
C GLU A 61 14.94 9.47 -4.36
N LEU A 62 15.93 8.86 -3.71
CA LEU A 62 16.82 9.55 -2.78
C LEU A 62 17.77 10.41 -3.62
N PRO A 63 17.91 11.72 -3.33
CA PRO A 63 18.90 12.53 -4.01
C PRO A 63 20.31 12.00 -3.71
N GLU A 64 21.16 11.99 -4.72
CA GLU A 64 22.58 11.63 -4.68
C GLU A 64 23.30 12.50 -3.64
N ILE A 65 23.49 11.94 -2.44
CA ILE A 65 24.30 12.56 -1.39
C ILE A 65 25.76 12.38 -1.82
N VAL A 66 26.39 13.48 -2.21
CA VAL A 66 27.85 13.59 -2.34
C VAL A 66 28.44 13.28 -0.96
N VAL A 67 29.00 12.07 -0.81
CA VAL A 67 29.67 11.64 0.42
C VAL A 67 31.06 12.27 0.43
N GLU A 68 31.21 13.37 1.16
CA GLU A 68 32.51 13.73 1.74
C GLU A 68 32.82 12.73 2.88
N PRO A 69 34.07 12.27 3.03
CA PRO A 69 34.39 11.19 3.96
C PRO A 69 34.36 11.71 5.40
N ILE A 70 33.24 11.49 6.10
CA ILE A 70 33.16 11.72 7.54
C ILE A 70 33.84 10.55 8.24
N VAL A 71 34.98 10.87 8.83
CA VAL A 71 35.82 10.05 9.70
C VAL A 71 34.98 9.37 10.78
N GLU A 72 35.15 8.05 10.93
CA GLU A 72 34.59 7.28 12.05
C GLU A 72 35.14 7.82 13.37
N GLU A 73 34.25 8.25 14.28
CA GLU A 73 34.56 8.31 15.71
C GLU A 73 33.34 7.80 16.50
N PRO A 74 33.56 6.87 17.45
CA PRO A 74 32.49 6.25 18.22
C PRO A 74 32.13 7.07 19.48
N PHE A 75 30.86 6.98 19.86
CA PHE A 75 30.23 7.40 21.13
C PHE A 75 30.00 8.88 21.42
N GLY A 76 28.77 9.16 21.87
CA GLY A 76 28.41 10.39 22.58
C GLY A 76 26.91 10.61 22.65
N GLN A 77 26.22 9.94 23.57
CA GLN A 77 24.84 10.29 23.90
C GLN A 77 24.82 11.59 24.73
N VAL A 78 24.10 12.61 24.23
CA VAL A 78 23.22 13.62 24.88
C VAL A 78 23.13 14.81 23.91
N GLY A 79 22.02 15.48 23.60
CA GLY A 79 20.63 15.45 24.01
C GLY A 79 19.97 16.69 23.36
N GLY A 80 18.78 16.55 22.79
CA GLY A 80 18.02 17.65 22.18
C GLY A 80 16.56 17.27 22.09
N ALA A 81 15.80 17.62 23.13
CA ALA A 81 14.40 17.30 23.26
C ALA A 81 13.51 18.18 22.37
N ALA A 82 12.65 17.55 21.57
CA ALA A 82 11.35 18.06 21.20
C ALA A 82 10.38 16.88 21.32
N GLY A 83 9.56 16.91 22.36
CA GLY A 83 8.85 15.76 22.92
C GLY A 83 7.83 15.15 21.98
N ILE A 84 8.10 13.91 21.57
CA ILE A 84 7.11 12.86 21.76
C ILE A 84 7.53 12.13 23.04
N PRO A 85 6.65 11.93 24.03
CA PRO A 85 6.93 10.96 25.08
C PRO A 85 6.96 9.60 24.39
N GLY A 86 8.14 9.19 23.96
CA GLY A 86 8.42 7.83 23.56
C GLY A 86 8.11 6.98 24.77
N VAL A 87 6.91 6.38 24.79
CA VAL A 87 6.62 5.31 25.72
C VAL A 87 7.73 4.28 25.47
N ALA A 88 8.58 4.14 26.48
CA ALA A 88 9.69 3.21 26.42
C ALA A 88 9.10 1.87 25.98
N VAL A 89 9.58 1.34 24.87
CA VAL A 89 9.27 -0.04 24.52
C VAL A 89 9.90 -0.87 25.64
N SER A 90 9.09 -1.22 26.64
CA SER A 90 9.40 -2.36 27.48
C SER A 90 9.22 -3.59 26.60
N GLY A 91 10.14 -3.78 25.66
CA GLY A 91 10.45 -5.08 25.07
C GLY A 91 11.15 -5.91 26.14
N GLY A 92 10.51 -6.05 27.30
CA GLY A 92 11.03 -6.81 28.42
C GLY A 92 10.92 -8.28 28.06
N LEU A 93 12.04 -8.90 27.66
CA LEU A 93 12.43 -10.32 27.83
C LEU A 93 11.39 -11.44 27.56
N GLY A 94 10.21 -11.14 27.01
CA GLY A 94 9.08 -12.06 26.81
C GLY A 94 8.26 -11.76 25.55
N ALA A 95 8.78 -10.89 24.68
CA ALA A 95 8.16 -10.56 23.40
C ALA A 95 8.07 -11.79 22.47
N TYR A 96 9.01 -12.72 22.60
CA TYR A 96 9.11 -13.93 21.78
C TYR A 96 9.30 -15.16 22.68
N GLY A 97 8.58 -16.24 22.36
CA GLY A 97 8.79 -17.53 23.00
C GLY A 97 10.06 -18.24 22.49
N PRO A 98 10.42 -19.40 23.05
CA PRO A 98 11.61 -20.15 22.67
C PRO A 98 11.66 -20.56 21.19
N GLY A 99 10.50 -20.66 20.53
CA GLY A 99 10.39 -20.94 19.10
C GLY A 99 10.50 -19.71 18.18
N GLY A 100 10.87 -18.54 18.72
CA GLY A 100 10.97 -17.29 17.96
C GLY A 100 9.63 -16.70 17.51
N VAL A 101 8.51 -17.28 17.96
CA VAL A 101 7.16 -16.76 17.69
C VAL A 101 6.80 -15.75 18.77
N PRO A 102 6.24 -14.57 18.39
CA PRO A 102 5.74 -13.61 19.36
C PRO A 102 4.75 -14.26 20.33
N THR A 103 4.82 -13.91 21.62
CA THR A 103 3.82 -14.35 22.58
C THR A 103 2.50 -13.60 22.34
N TRP A 104 1.38 -14.20 22.74
CA TRP A 104 0.06 -13.58 22.60
C TRP A 104 0.01 -12.21 23.30
N GLU A 105 0.58 -12.11 24.49
CA GLU A 105 0.62 -10.85 25.25
C GLU A 105 1.42 -9.78 24.51
N SER A 106 2.55 -10.15 23.89
CA SER A 106 3.35 -9.21 23.10
C SER A 106 2.61 -8.66 21.87
N VAL A 107 1.82 -9.50 21.21
CA VAL A 107 1.00 -9.06 20.07
C VAL A 107 -0.12 -8.15 20.56
N ARG A 108 -0.79 -8.51 21.64
CA ARG A 108 -1.85 -7.69 22.26
C ARG A 108 -1.31 -6.31 22.64
N ASP A 109 -0.23 -6.25 23.39
CA ASP A 109 0.38 -4.99 23.84
C ASP A 109 0.76 -4.10 22.65
N LYS A 110 1.29 -4.71 21.58
CA LYS A 110 1.66 -3.99 20.37
C LYS A 110 0.44 -3.48 19.59
N VAL A 111 -0.65 -4.24 19.55
CA VAL A 111 -1.92 -3.81 18.94
C VAL A 111 -2.52 -2.66 19.73
N GLU A 112 -2.59 -2.76 21.06
CA GLU A 112 -3.12 -1.72 21.93
C GLU A 112 -2.33 -0.41 21.80
N GLN A 113 -1.00 -0.51 21.79
CA GLN A 113 -0.13 0.64 21.60
C GLN A 113 -0.34 1.31 20.24
N ARG A 114 -0.44 0.53 19.16
CA ARG A 114 -0.67 1.06 17.81
C ARG A 114 -2.06 1.67 17.67
N PHE A 115 -3.06 1.04 18.28
CA PHE A 115 -4.42 1.55 18.28
C PHE A 115 -4.51 2.89 19.00
N GLY A 116 -3.96 3.00 20.22
CA GLY A 116 -3.92 4.26 20.95
C GLY A 116 -3.15 5.36 20.21
N THR A 117 -2.04 5.02 19.55
CA THR A 117 -1.26 5.97 18.73
C THR A 117 -2.05 6.43 17.50
N ALA A 118 -2.69 5.51 16.77
CA ALA A 118 -3.49 5.84 15.60
C ALA A 118 -4.67 6.75 15.94
N GLN A 119 -5.34 6.49 17.07
CA GLN A 119 -6.43 7.32 17.56
C GLN A 119 -5.98 8.75 17.85
N GLY A 120 -4.82 8.95 18.49
CA GLY A 120 -4.28 10.29 18.78
C GLY A 120 -3.66 11.01 17.58
N MET A 121 -3.12 10.26 16.62
CA MET A 121 -2.43 10.84 15.46
C MET A 121 -3.39 11.53 14.48
N GLY A 122 -4.64 11.10 14.39
CA GLY A 122 -5.67 11.77 13.58
C GLY A 122 -5.86 13.24 13.98
N GLU A 123 -5.96 13.50 15.29
CA GLU A 123 -6.12 14.85 15.84
C GLU A 123 -4.86 15.72 15.66
N LEU A 124 -3.68 15.11 15.74
CA LEU A 124 -2.43 15.83 15.52
C LEU A 124 -2.19 16.14 14.04
N SER A 125 -2.60 15.23 13.16
CA SER A 125 -2.46 15.39 11.70
C SER A 125 -3.36 16.50 11.15
N SER A 126 -4.57 16.67 11.70
CA SER A 126 -5.47 17.76 11.32
C SER A 126 -4.97 19.13 11.78
N GLN A 127 -4.26 19.17 12.91
CA GLN A 127 -3.66 20.41 13.43
C GLN A 127 -2.33 20.78 12.76
N ALA A 128 -1.71 19.83 12.05
CA ALA A 128 -0.49 20.05 11.30
C ALA A 128 -0.70 21.12 10.20
N PRO A 129 0.33 21.95 9.90
CA PRO A 129 0.21 23.01 8.90
C PRO A 129 -0.13 22.48 7.50
N THR A 130 0.27 21.25 7.17
CA THR A 130 -0.10 20.56 5.93
C THR A 130 -1.54 20.01 5.95
N GLY A 131 -2.09 19.68 7.13
CA GLY A 131 -3.48 19.24 7.27
C GLY A 131 -4.47 20.39 7.06
N ARG A 132 -4.14 21.59 7.59
CA ARG A 132 -4.96 22.79 7.38
C ARG A 132 -5.10 23.19 5.92
N THR A 133 -4.05 23.08 5.12
CA THR A 133 -4.12 23.44 3.69
C THR A 133 -4.94 22.44 2.86
N VAL A 134 -5.05 21.19 3.29
CA VAL A 134 -5.91 20.18 2.63
C VAL A 134 -7.38 20.43 2.97
N GLU A 135 -7.68 20.74 4.23
CA GLU A 135 -9.05 21.08 4.66
C GLU A 135 -9.54 22.36 3.95
N GLU A 136 -8.71 23.41 3.90
CA GLU A 136 -9.03 24.64 3.18
C GLU A 136 -9.30 24.42 1.68
N GLN A 137 -8.55 23.51 1.04
CA GLN A 137 -8.79 23.14 -0.35
C GLN A 137 -10.09 22.37 -0.54
N TRP A 138 -10.47 21.54 0.44
CA TRP A 138 -11.75 20.83 0.42
C TRP A 138 -12.92 21.81 0.54
N ASP A 139 -12.87 22.70 1.53
CA ASP A 139 -13.87 23.75 1.76
C ASP A 139 -14.02 24.66 0.54
N ALA A 140 -12.92 25.04 -0.10
CA ALA A 140 -12.93 25.86 -1.31
C ALA A 140 -13.64 25.14 -2.47
N ARG A 141 -13.39 23.83 -2.66
CA ARG A 141 -14.08 23.01 -3.68
C ARG A 141 -15.56 22.87 -3.39
N GLU A 142 -15.94 22.64 -2.13
CA GLU A 142 -17.34 22.49 -1.74
C GLU A 142 -18.12 23.79 -1.94
N LYS A 143 -17.54 24.93 -1.54
CA LYS A 143 -18.13 26.25 -1.78
C LYS A 143 -18.31 26.53 -3.27
N ALA A 144 -17.30 26.24 -4.09
CA ALA A 144 -17.38 26.41 -5.54
C ALA A 144 -18.46 25.52 -6.17
N ALA A 145 -18.57 24.27 -5.71
CA ALA A 145 -19.62 23.35 -6.17
C ALA A 145 -21.01 23.87 -5.80
N ARG A 146 -21.20 24.37 -4.58
CA ARG A 146 -22.47 24.93 -4.11
C ARG A 146 -22.86 26.18 -4.89
N GLU A 147 -21.93 27.11 -5.11
CA GLU A 147 -22.19 28.30 -5.93
C GLU A 147 -22.57 27.93 -7.36
N ARG A 148 -21.91 26.91 -7.92
CA ARG A 148 -22.24 26.41 -9.26
C ARG A 148 -23.66 25.84 -9.33
N LEU A 149 -24.08 25.07 -8.32
CA LEU A 149 -25.44 24.53 -8.23
C LEU A 149 -26.49 25.63 -8.08
N ASP A 150 -26.21 26.65 -7.27
CA ASP A 150 -27.12 27.79 -7.09
C ASP A 150 -27.29 28.59 -8.39
N ARG A 151 -26.21 28.75 -9.16
CA ARG A 151 -26.25 29.37 -10.49
C ARG A 151 -27.13 28.58 -11.46
N ILE A 152 -27.00 27.25 -11.48
CA ILE A 152 -27.84 26.37 -12.31
C ILE A 152 -29.31 26.49 -11.90
N ARG A 153 -29.60 26.45 -10.60
CA ARG A 153 -30.96 26.60 -10.08
C ARG A 153 -31.59 27.92 -10.50
N LYS A 154 -30.84 29.02 -10.44
CA LYS A 154 -31.31 30.33 -10.88
C LYS A 154 -31.59 30.37 -12.38
N SER A 155 -30.70 29.82 -13.22
CA SER A 155 -30.92 29.76 -14.67
C SER A 155 -32.15 28.93 -15.06
N MET A 156 -32.59 27.99 -14.23
CA MET A 156 -33.81 27.21 -14.48
C MET A 156 -35.10 27.89 -14.01
N HIS A 157 -35.01 29.00 -13.26
CA HIS A 157 -36.17 29.71 -12.69
C HIS A 157 -36.43 31.08 -13.37
N ASP A 158 -35.42 31.65 -14.04
CA ASP A 158 -35.50 32.91 -14.79
C ASP A 158 -35.92 32.71 -16.29
N GLU A 159 -36.21 31.47 -16.72
CA GLU A 159 -36.87 31.13 -18.01
C GLU A 159 -38.28 30.59 -17.77
#